data_AF-R6ZXX3-F1
#
_entry.id   AF-R6ZXX3-F1
#
_cell.length_a   1.000
_cell.length_b   1.000
_cell.length_c   1.000
_cell.angle_alpha   90.00
_cell.angle_beta   90.00
_cell.angle_gamma   90.00
#
_symmetry.space_group_name_H-M   'P 1'
#
loop_
_entity.id
_entity.type
_entity.pdbx_description
1 polymer ?
#
loop_
_entity_poly.entity_id
_entity_poly.type
_entity_poly.pdbx_seq_one_letter_code
_entity_poly.pdbx_strand_id
1 'polypeptide(L)'
;MKLIIALILILVILGIVFIAFLCIRKKVRDTSQALFGTPDITQAAAQMKQEYATTPKSVSSMTSLLLPKISADFPDFEYNEMKERANNVLVSFLRAITAKNVSLLTEGSRELKQQLENHIEMLRAEGRSEHFEQVRLHRTEIYQYRKTDGKCIITFQTSLECFHYIEDEGCKILEGDKQMKYQTKFNTDLIYVQDVDKMKNDYDDALAVTCPNCGAPIPMLGAKHCEYCGCAIIELNIHAWAFHHVEEITARSNALR
;
A
#
# COMPACT_ATOMS: atom_id res chain seq x y z
N MET A 1 -20.20 13.58 72.70
CA MET A 1 -21.32 12.95 71.95
C MET A 1 -21.23 13.18 70.44
N LYS A 2 -21.15 14.42 69.93
CA LYS A 2 -21.07 14.72 68.48
C LYS A 2 -19.84 14.12 67.76
N LEU A 3 -18.67 14.11 68.40
CA LEU A 3 -17.43 13.52 67.86
C LEU A 3 -17.50 11.99 67.68
N ILE A 4 -18.15 11.30 68.61
CA ILE A 4 -18.32 9.84 68.56
C ILE A 4 -19.26 9.45 67.41
N ILE A 5 -20.34 10.23 67.23
CA ILE A 5 -21.31 10.02 66.14
C ILE A 5 -20.66 10.25 64.77
N ALA A 6 -19.82 11.29 64.64
CA ALA A 6 -19.08 11.56 63.41
C ALA A 6 -18.08 10.44 63.04
N LEU A 7 -17.41 9.87 64.04
CA LEU A 7 -16.41 8.81 63.83
C LEU A 7 -17.06 7.49 63.38
N ILE A 8 -18.25 7.19 63.90
CA ILE A 8 -19.06 6.04 63.48
C ILE A 8 -19.53 6.19 62.03
N LEU A 9 -20.00 7.39 61.64
CA LEU A 9 -20.44 7.67 60.26
C LEU A 9 -19.30 7.50 59.25
N ILE A 10 -18.08 7.94 59.57
CA ILE A 10 -16.91 7.78 58.71
C ILE A 10 -16.57 6.29 58.52
N LEU A 11 -16.61 5.50 59.59
CA LEU A 11 -16.36 4.06 59.54
C LEU A 11 -17.39 3.32 58.66
N VAL A 12 -18.66 3.71 58.74
CA VAL A 12 -19.72 3.15 57.89
C VAL A 12 -19.48 3.49 56.42
N ILE A 13 -19.11 4.74 56.11
CA ILE A 13 -18.81 5.16 54.73
C ILE A 13 -17.61 4.40 54.18
N LEU A 14 -16.52 4.27 54.95
CA LEU A 14 -15.35 3.49 54.56
C LEU A 14 -15.70 2.01 54.33
N GLY A 15 -16.55 1.43 55.17
CA GLY A 15 -17.07 0.07 54.98
C GLY A 15 -17.86 -0.09 53.68
N ILE A 16 -18.74 0.86 53.36
CA ILE A 16 -19.52 0.86 52.11
C ILE A 16 -18.60 0.98 50.88
N VAL A 17 -17.62 1.88 50.92
CA VAL A 17 -16.64 2.05 49.83
C VAL A 17 -15.81 0.79 49.63
N PHE A 18 -15.39 0.13 50.72
CA PHE A 18 -14.65 -1.12 50.66
C PHE A 18 -15.48 -2.27 50.09
N ILE A 19 -16.75 -2.40 50.52
CA ILE A 19 -17.68 -3.40 49.97
C ILE A 19 -17.95 -3.13 48.49
N ALA A 20 -18.18 -1.88 48.10
CA ALA A 20 -18.36 -1.50 46.69
C ALA A 20 -17.12 -1.84 45.86
N PHE A 21 -15.92 -1.57 46.37
CA PHE A 21 -14.65 -1.94 45.72
C PHE A 21 -14.51 -3.46 45.56
N LEU A 22 -14.87 -4.25 46.58
CA LEU A 22 -14.86 -5.71 46.50
C LEU A 22 -15.89 -6.26 45.52
N CYS A 23 -17.10 -5.68 45.47
CA CYS A 23 -18.15 -6.05 44.53
C CYS A 23 -17.77 -5.72 43.08
N ILE A 24 -17.16 -4.54 42.83
CA ILE A 24 -16.67 -4.15 41.50
C ILE A 24 -15.57 -5.10 41.06
N ARG A 25 -14.58 -5.39 41.91
CA ARG A 25 -13.51 -6.35 41.59
C ARG A 25 -14.04 -7.75 41.29
N LYS A 26 -15.04 -8.22 42.06
CA LYS A 26 -15.67 -9.52 41.81
C LYS A 26 -16.46 -9.54 40.51
N LYS A 27 -17.24 -8.49 40.23
CA LYS A 27 -18.03 -8.39 38.99
C LYS A 27 -17.16 -8.30 37.75
N VAL A 28 -16.05 -7.55 37.79
CA VAL A 28 -15.05 -7.48 36.71
C VAL A 28 -14.42 -8.86 36.46
N ARG A 29 -14.14 -9.61 37.53
CA ARG A 29 -13.60 -10.98 37.41
C ARG A 29 -14.62 -11.93 36.75
N ASP A 30 -15.88 -11.86 37.14
CA ASP A 30 -16.92 -12.78 36.66
C ASP A 30 -17.44 -12.42 35.26
N THR A 31 -17.42 -11.14 34.85
CA THR A 31 -17.78 -10.72 33.47
C THR A 31 -16.65 -10.95 32.47
N SER A 32 -15.40 -11.06 32.91
CA SER A 32 -14.28 -11.44 32.03
C SER A 32 -14.39 -12.91 31.54
N GLN A 33 -14.93 -13.81 32.38
CA GLN A 33 -15.03 -15.24 32.06
C GLN A 33 -16.16 -15.58 31.07
N ALA A 34 -17.22 -14.79 31.03
CA ALA A 34 -18.37 -15.09 30.17
C ALA A 34 -18.22 -14.65 28.70
N LEU A 35 -17.27 -13.76 28.40
CA LEU A 35 -17.14 -13.16 27.06
C LEU A 35 -15.83 -13.47 26.33
N PHE A 36 -14.71 -13.77 27.03
CA PHE A 36 -13.39 -13.85 26.38
C PHE A 36 -12.52 -15.07 26.74
N GLY A 37 -12.99 -16.00 27.59
CA GLY A 37 -12.29 -17.27 27.85
C GLY A 37 -10.88 -17.18 28.48
N THR A 38 -10.32 -15.98 28.66
CA THR A 38 -9.04 -15.74 29.36
C THR A 38 -9.16 -14.47 30.23
N PRO A 39 -8.55 -14.47 31.44
CA PRO A 39 -8.76 -13.42 32.44
C PRO A 39 -8.03 -12.09 32.15
N ASP A 40 -7.19 -12.00 31.11
CA ASP A 40 -6.38 -10.80 30.81
C ASP A 40 -6.63 -10.28 29.39
N ILE A 41 -7.41 -9.21 29.29
CA ILE A 41 -7.71 -8.49 28.04
C ILE A 41 -6.41 -8.00 27.36
N THR A 42 -5.39 -7.67 28.16
CA THR A 42 -4.06 -7.26 27.67
C THR A 42 -3.31 -8.41 27.01
N GLN A 43 -3.39 -9.62 27.58
CA GLN A 43 -2.78 -10.82 26.99
C GLN A 43 -3.51 -11.23 25.71
N ALA A 44 -4.84 -11.18 25.70
CA ALA A 44 -5.63 -11.44 24.48
C ALA A 44 -5.30 -10.43 23.37
N ALA A 45 -5.17 -9.15 23.70
CA ALA A 45 -4.74 -8.12 22.74
C ALA A 45 -3.32 -8.34 22.21
N ALA A 46 -2.39 -8.77 23.07
CA ALA A 46 -1.02 -9.09 22.68
C ALA A 46 -0.97 -10.34 21.76
N GLN A 47 -1.75 -11.38 22.07
CA GLN A 47 -1.87 -12.58 21.25
C GLN A 47 -2.48 -12.28 19.89
N MET A 48 -3.58 -11.52 19.82
CA MET A 48 -4.19 -11.09 18.55
C MET A 48 -3.21 -10.25 17.70
N LYS A 49 -2.47 -9.34 18.33
CA LYS A 49 -1.41 -8.58 17.66
C LYS A 49 -0.37 -9.53 17.06
N GLN A 50 0.15 -10.45 17.86
CA GLN A 50 1.16 -11.40 17.42
C GLN A 50 0.68 -12.28 16.27
N GLU A 51 -0.54 -12.81 16.33
CA GLU A 51 -1.15 -13.59 15.24
C GLU A 51 -1.29 -12.77 13.95
N TYR A 52 -1.68 -11.49 14.07
CA TYR A 52 -1.78 -10.57 12.94
C TYR A 52 -0.42 -10.30 12.29
N ALA A 53 0.65 -10.19 13.08
CA ALA A 53 2.01 -9.99 12.59
C ALA A 53 2.60 -11.23 11.89
N THR A 54 2.20 -12.42 12.30
CA THR A 54 2.77 -13.67 11.77
C THR A 54 1.99 -14.27 10.60
N THR A 55 0.75 -13.83 10.37
CA THR A 55 -0.14 -14.43 9.35
C THR A 55 -0.17 -13.59 8.08
N PRO A 56 0.34 -14.10 6.94
CA PRO A 56 0.25 -13.40 5.67
C PRO A 56 -1.19 -13.11 5.26
N LYS A 57 -1.43 -11.91 4.72
CA LYS A 57 -2.73 -11.57 4.17
C LYS A 57 -3.03 -12.42 2.94
N SER A 58 -4.26 -12.91 2.81
CA SER A 58 -4.70 -13.63 1.63
C SER A 58 -4.95 -12.68 0.45
N VAL A 59 -4.42 -13.04 -0.71
CA VAL A 59 -4.70 -12.38 -1.99
C VAL A 59 -5.88 -13.06 -2.69
N SER A 60 -6.61 -12.32 -3.51
CA SER A 60 -7.63 -12.93 -4.36
C SER A 60 -6.96 -13.84 -5.40
N SER A 61 -7.37 -15.10 -5.47
CA SER A 61 -6.79 -16.09 -6.39
C SER A 61 -7.55 -16.10 -7.74
N MET A 62 -7.69 -14.94 -8.39
CA MET A 62 -8.48 -14.78 -9.62
C MET A 62 -7.69 -15.09 -10.90
N THR A 63 -6.38 -15.34 -10.81
CA THR A 63 -5.51 -15.66 -11.95
C THR A 63 -6.05 -16.78 -12.82
N SER A 64 -6.48 -17.91 -12.24
CA SER A 64 -6.98 -19.06 -13.02
C SER A 64 -8.20 -18.72 -13.88
N LEU A 65 -9.00 -17.73 -13.45
CA LEU A 65 -10.18 -17.25 -14.17
C LEU A 65 -9.84 -16.17 -15.21
N LEU A 66 -8.91 -15.27 -14.88
CA LEU A 66 -8.62 -14.08 -15.69
C LEU A 66 -7.52 -14.32 -16.73
N LEU A 67 -6.51 -15.13 -16.40
CA LEU A 67 -5.39 -15.37 -17.29
C LEU A 67 -5.80 -15.92 -18.67
N PRO A 68 -6.73 -16.90 -18.79
CA PRO A 68 -7.18 -17.35 -20.11
C PRO A 68 -7.81 -16.24 -20.96
N LYS A 69 -8.51 -15.28 -20.32
CA LYS A 69 -9.10 -14.13 -21.03
C LYS A 69 -8.02 -13.16 -21.51
N ILE A 70 -7.04 -12.88 -20.64
CA ILE A 70 -5.90 -12.02 -20.97
C ILE A 70 -5.10 -12.63 -22.12
N SER A 71 -4.77 -13.93 -22.07
CA SER A 71 -4.02 -14.61 -23.13
C SER A 71 -4.79 -14.69 -24.44
N ALA A 72 -6.13 -14.74 -24.41
CA ALA A 72 -6.93 -14.65 -25.63
C ALA A 72 -6.88 -13.26 -26.28
N ASP A 73 -6.83 -12.20 -25.48
CA ASP A 73 -6.70 -10.82 -25.95
C ASP A 73 -5.27 -10.48 -26.37
N PHE A 74 -4.29 -11.05 -25.67
CA PHE A 74 -2.86 -10.78 -25.79
C PHE A 74 -2.09 -12.11 -25.78
N PRO A 75 -1.96 -12.79 -26.95
CA PRO A 75 -1.29 -14.09 -27.05
C PRO A 75 0.16 -14.08 -26.58
N ASP A 76 0.85 -12.95 -26.74
CA ASP A 76 2.26 -12.77 -26.34
C ASP A 76 2.43 -12.34 -24.86
N PHE A 77 1.35 -12.36 -24.06
CA PHE A 77 1.41 -11.97 -22.66
C PHE A 77 2.04 -13.07 -21.79
N GLU A 78 3.27 -12.83 -21.34
CA GLU A 78 4.01 -13.73 -20.45
C GLU A 78 3.70 -13.47 -18.97
N TYR A 79 2.73 -14.20 -18.43
CA TYR A 79 2.26 -14.01 -17.04
C TYR A 79 3.35 -14.07 -15.98
N ASN A 80 4.22 -15.08 -16.04
CA ASN A 80 5.24 -15.27 -15.00
C ASN A 80 6.27 -14.14 -14.99
N GLU A 81 6.69 -13.69 -16.16
CA GLU A 81 7.58 -12.54 -16.31
C GLU A 81 6.93 -11.27 -15.76
N MET A 82 5.69 -10.98 -16.17
CA MET A 82 4.97 -9.79 -15.72
C MET A 82 4.72 -9.78 -14.21
N LYS A 83 4.47 -10.96 -13.62
CA LYS A 83 4.36 -11.13 -12.16
C LYS A 83 5.68 -10.85 -11.44
N GLU A 84 6.80 -11.32 -11.97
CA GLU A 84 8.14 -11.03 -11.41
C GLU A 84 8.48 -9.55 -11.51
N ARG A 85 8.17 -8.92 -12.65
CA ARG A 85 8.33 -7.47 -12.84
C ARG A 85 7.46 -6.67 -11.88
N ALA A 86 6.20 -7.06 -11.68
CA ALA A 86 5.30 -6.42 -10.71
C ALA A 86 5.88 -6.48 -9.28
N ASN A 87 6.46 -7.62 -8.91
CA ASN A 87 7.14 -7.78 -7.62
C ASN A 87 8.38 -6.87 -7.49
N ASN A 88 9.18 -6.77 -8.54
CA ASN A 88 10.37 -5.91 -8.55
C ASN A 88 10.00 -4.42 -8.49
N VAL A 89 8.95 -4.01 -9.20
CA VAL A 89 8.39 -2.64 -9.12
C VAL A 89 7.92 -2.34 -7.72
N LEU A 90 7.13 -3.23 -7.09
CA LEU A 90 6.66 -3.02 -5.72
C LEU A 90 7.83 -2.86 -4.74
N VAL A 91 8.81 -3.78 -4.78
CA VAL A 91 9.97 -3.73 -3.86
C VAL A 91 10.81 -2.48 -4.09
N SER A 92 11.06 -2.10 -5.34
CA SER A 92 11.84 -0.90 -5.66
C SER A 92 11.11 0.39 -5.30
N PHE A 93 9.79 0.44 -5.49
CA PHE A 93 8.93 1.55 -5.08
C PHE A 93 8.99 1.77 -3.55
N LEU A 94 8.79 0.72 -2.75
CA LEU A 94 8.86 0.81 -1.28
C LEU A 94 10.27 1.17 -0.79
N ARG A 95 11.31 0.65 -1.45
CA ARG A 95 12.70 1.04 -1.18
C ARG A 95 12.97 2.50 -1.51
N ALA A 96 12.42 3.00 -2.63
CA ALA A 96 12.56 4.38 -3.04
C ALA A 96 11.90 5.35 -2.06
N ILE A 97 10.73 4.99 -1.51
CA ILE A 97 10.09 5.72 -0.40
C ILE A 97 11.02 5.78 0.80
N THR A 98 11.49 4.61 1.28
CA THR A 98 12.36 4.49 2.46
C THR A 98 13.65 5.32 2.30
N ALA A 99 14.27 5.26 1.12
CA ALA A 99 15.49 6.00 0.82
C ALA A 99 15.25 7.46 0.41
N LYS A 100 13.99 7.89 0.27
CA LYS A 100 13.58 9.17 -0.34
C LYS A 100 14.27 9.44 -1.67
N ASN A 101 14.47 8.40 -2.47
CA ASN A 101 15.19 8.45 -3.74
C ASN A 101 14.42 7.74 -4.85
N VAL A 102 13.80 8.54 -5.71
CA VAL A 102 12.99 8.12 -6.87
C VAL A 102 13.82 7.31 -7.88
N SER A 103 15.13 7.56 -7.99
CA SER A 103 16.00 6.86 -8.96
C SER A 103 16.15 5.36 -8.67
N LEU A 104 15.69 4.88 -7.51
CA LEU A 104 15.72 3.47 -7.15
C LEU A 104 14.57 2.68 -7.78
N LEU A 105 13.54 3.35 -8.31
CA LEU A 105 12.44 2.71 -9.03
C LEU A 105 13.00 2.04 -10.30
N THR A 106 12.81 0.72 -10.43
CA THR A 106 13.46 -0.08 -11.49
C THR A 106 12.84 0.12 -12.86
N GLU A 107 11.52 0.28 -12.89
CA GLU A 107 10.73 0.50 -14.10
C GLU A 107 9.38 1.12 -13.72
N GLY A 108 8.65 1.62 -14.71
CA GLY A 108 7.37 2.26 -14.51
C GLY A 108 7.12 3.33 -15.55
N SER A 109 5.85 3.70 -15.70
CA SER A 109 5.47 4.84 -16.50
C SER A 109 5.86 6.16 -15.82
N ARG A 110 5.72 7.27 -16.54
CA ARG A 110 5.93 8.62 -15.98
C ARG A 110 4.98 8.87 -14.82
N GLU A 111 3.75 8.36 -14.90
CA GLU A 111 2.71 8.51 -13.89
C GLU A 111 3.09 7.80 -12.59
N LEU A 112 3.62 6.57 -12.67
CA LEU A 112 4.11 5.86 -11.48
C LEU A 112 5.27 6.61 -10.82
N LYS A 113 6.19 7.15 -11.64
CA LYS A 113 7.30 7.96 -11.15
C LYS A 113 6.81 9.23 -10.46
N GLN A 114 5.82 9.91 -11.05
CA GLN A 114 5.20 11.10 -10.47
C GLN A 114 4.47 10.78 -9.16
N GLN A 115 3.76 9.64 -9.10
CA GLN A 115 3.14 9.16 -7.88
C GLN A 115 4.17 9.02 -6.74
N LEU A 116 5.31 8.39 -7.04
CA LEU A 116 6.41 8.22 -6.10
C LEU A 116 7.05 9.55 -5.68
N GLU A 117 7.30 10.45 -6.64
CA GLU A 117 7.84 11.79 -6.40
C GLU A 117 6.92 12.57 -5.44
N ASN A 118 5.63 12.64 -5.74
CA ASN A 118 4.64 13.34 -4.93
C ASN A 118 4.58 12.79 -3.49
N HIS A 119 4.64 11.46 -3.32
CA HIS A 119 4.63 10.84 -2.00
C HIS A 119 5.89 11.20 -1.19
N ILE A 120 7.06 11.14 -1.81
CA ILE A 120 8.33 11.52 -1.16
C ILE A 120 8.36 13.01 -0.81
N GLU A 121 7.82 13.87 -1.68
CA GLU A 121 7.72 15.31 -1.42
C GLU A 121 6.77 15.62 -0.27
N MET A 122 5.63 14.93 -0.19
CA MET A 122 4.71 15.02 0.95
C MET A 122 5.42 14.65 2.26
N LEU A 123 6.10 13.50 2.30
CA LEU A 123 6.87 13.08 3.48
C LEU A 123 7.93 14.11 3.87
N ARG A 124 8.62 14.71 2.89
CA ARG A 124 9.61 15.76 3.14
C ARG A 124 8.97 17.03 3.70
N ALA A 125 7.85 17.47 3.12
CA ALA A 125 7.14 18.66 3.58
C ALA A 125 6.60 18.51 5.01
N GLU A 126 6.21 17.29 5.40
CA GLU A 126 5.74 16.97 6.75
C GLU A 126 6.87 16.68 7.75
N GLY A 127 8.14 16.67 7.33
CA GLY A 127 9.27 16.29 8.19
C GLY A 127 9.20 14.83 8.63
N ARG A 128 8.67 13.93 7.79
CA ARG A 128 8.45 12.51 8.08
C ARG A 128 9.34 11.62 7.22
N SER A 129 9.67 10.46 7.75
CA SER A 129 10.35 9.37 7.05
C SER A 129 9.55 8.10 7.24
N GLU A 130 9.07 7.54 6.14
CA GLU A 130 8.36 6.26 6.12
C GLU A 130 9.33 5.15 5.72
N HIS A 131 9.29 4.05 6.45
CA HIS A 131 10.25 2.96 6.32
C HIS A 131 9.56 1.63 6.06
N PHE A 132 10.05 0.89 5.06
CA PHE A 132 9.67 -0.48 4.75
C PHE A 132 10.92 -1.37 4.82
N GLU A 133 11.16 -1.98 5.97
CA GLU A 133 12.34 -2.81 6.19
C GLU A 133 12.05 -4.30 6.05
N GLN A 134 13.05 -5.05 5.57
CA GLN A 134 12.98 -6.51 5.39
C GLN A 134 11.74 -6.98 4.61
N VAL A 135 11.41 -6.26 3.54
CA VAL A 135 10.27 -6.59 2.67
C VAL A 135 10.38 -8.02 2.15
N ARG A 136 9.36 -8.82 2.43
CA ARG A 136 9.19 -10.20 1.96
C ARG A 136 7.83 -10.35 1.29
N LEU A 137 7.84 -10.76 0.03
CA LEU A 137 6.63 -11.07 -0.71
C LEU A 137 6.23 -12.52 -0.47
N HIS A 138 4.95 -12.76 -0.19
CA HIS A 138 4.41 -14.11 0.05
C HIS A 138 3.75 -14.70 -1.19
N ARG A 139 2.83 -13.95 -1.78
CA ARG A 139 2.04 -14.42 -2.93
C ARG A 139 1.58 -13.25 -3.78
N THR A 140 1.66 -13.41 -5.09
CA THR A 140 1.23 -12.43 -6.09
C THR A 140 0.31 -13.11 -7.09
N GLU A 141 -0.87 -12.54 -7.31
CA GLU A 141 -1.89 -13.08 -8.21
C GLU A 141 -2.53 -11.94 -9.01
N ILE A 142 -3.14 -12.26 -10.16
CA ILE A 142 -4.02 -11.32 -10.84
C ILE A 142 -5.28 -11.15 -10.00
N TYR A 143 -5.49 -9.92 -9.53
CA TYR A 143 -6.68 -9.53 -8.79
C TYR A 143 -7.80 -9.09 -9.71
N GLN A 144 -7.47 -8.35 -10.77
CA GLN A 144 -8.48 -7.77 -11.64
C GLN A 144 -7.96 -7.61 -13.07
N TYR A 145 -8.87 -7.74 -14.04
CA TYR A 145 -8.64 -7.40 -15.44
C TYR A 145 -9.79 -6.51 -15.92
N ARG A 146 -9.48 -5.30 -16.39
CA ARG A 146 -10.45 -4.34 -16.91
C ARG A 146 -10.05 -3.85 -18.28
N LYS A 147 -11.05 -3.69 -19.15
CA LYS A 147 -10.94 -2.96 -20.41
C LYS A 147 -11.73 -1.67 -20.29
N THR A 148 -11.10 -0.56 -20.59
CA THR A 148 -11.73 0.75 -20.70
C THR A 148 -11.39 1.34 -22.06
N ASP A 149 -12.12 2.35 -22.54
CA ASP A 149 -11.88 2.92 -23.86
C ASP A 149 -10.42 3.37 -24.03
N GLY A 150 -9.66 2.63 -24.86
CA GLY A 150 -8.26 2.90 -25.19
C GLY A 150 -7.20 2.18 -24.34
N LYS A 151 -7.55 1.47 -23.26
CA LYS A 151 -6.58 0.77 -22.41
C LYS A 151 -7.06 -0.55 -21.80
N CYS A 152 -6.13 -1.47 -21.59
CA CYS A 152 -6.31 -2.69 -20.83
C CYS A 152 -5.49 -2.64 -19.55
N ILE A 153 -6.11 -2.95 -18.41
CA ILE A 153 -5.51 -2.85 -17.09
C ILE A 153 -5.55 -4.23 -16.43
N ILE A 154 -4.38 -4.74 -16.08
CA ILE A 154 -4.19 -5.94 -15.26
C ILE A 154 -3.68 -5.47 -13.90
N THR A 155 -4.42 -5.73 -12.84
CA THR A 155 -4.01 -5.43 -11.48
C THR A 155 -3.46 -6.69 -10.83
N PHE A 156 -2.18 -6.68 -10.46
CA PHE A 156 -1.58 -7.69 -9.59
C PHE A 156 -1.83 -7.31 -8.13
N GLN A 157 -2.24 -8.27 -7.30
CA GLN A 157 -2.29 -8.10 -5.86
C GLN A 157 -1.21 -8.97 -5.20
N THR A 158 -0.37 -8.33 -4.40
CA THR A 158 0.76 -8.95 -3.72
C THR A 158 0.56 -8.89 -2.21
N SER A 159 0.65 -10.04 -1.54
CA SER A 159 0.74 -10.13 -0.07
C SER A 159 2.19 -9.94 0.36
N LEU A 160 2.38 -9.05 1.34
CA LEU A 160 3.68 -8.53 1.75
C LEU A 160 3.80 -8.51 3.27
N GLU A 161 4.96 -8.96 3.76
CA GLU A 161 5.43 -8.84 5.13
C GLU A 161 6.62 -7.88 5.17
N CYS A 162 6.64 -6.94 6.11
CA CYS A 162 7.80 -6.07 6.35
C CYS A 162 7.77 -5.52 7.79
N PHE A 163 8.79 -4.77 8.21
CA PHE A 163 8.67 -3.86 9.34
C PHE A 163 8.34 -2.47 8.79
N HIS A 164 7.16 -1.97 9.13
CA HIS A 164 6.66 -0.68 8.65
C HIS A 164 6.50 0.30 9.81
N TYR A 165 7.08 1.48 9.65
CA TYR A 165 6.98 2.56 10.62
C TYR A 165 7.22 3.91 9.96
N ILE A 166 6.65 4.95 10.57
CA ILE A 166 6.87 6.35 10.20
C ILE A 166 7.50 7.06 11.39
N GLU A 167 8.58 7.80 11.15
CA GLU A 167 9.25 8.62 12.16
C GLU A 167 9.34 10.09 11.73
N ASP A 168 9.45 10.98 12.70
CA ASP A 168 9.75 12.40 12.47
C ASP A 168 11.26 12.64 12.29
N GLU A 169 11.65 13.89 12.03
CA GLU A 169 13.07 14.30 11.94
C GLU A 169 13.87 14.02 13.24
N GLY A 170 13.19 13.89 14.38
CA GLY A 170 13.79 13.55 15.67
C GLY A 170 13.92 12.04 15.92
N CYS A 171 13.68 11.20 14.91
CA CYS A 171 13.67 9.73 14.99
C CYS A 171 12.63 9.18 15.97
N LYS A 172 11.60 9.96 16.31
CA LYS A 172 10.49 9.50 17.13
C LYS A 172 9.47 8.80 16.23
N ILE A 173 9.08 7.58 16.60
CA ILE A 173 8.06 6.81 15.90
C ILE A 173 6.69 7.52 16.07
N LEU A 174 6.07 7.87 14.95
CA LEU A 174 4.73 8.44 14.86
C LEU A 174 3.69 7.35 14.62
N GLU A 175 4.00 6.41 13.72
CA GLU A 175 3.11 5.31 13.33
C GLU A 175 3.91 4.02 13.12
N GLY A 176 3.24 2.87 13.26
CA GLY A 176 3.85 1.55 13.08
C GLY A 176 4.75 1.11 14.23
N ASP A 177 5.59 0.12 13.96
CA ASP A 177 6.47 -0.51 14.97
C ASP A 177 7.72 -1.10 14.30
N LYS A 178 8.90 -0.85 14.87
CA LYS A 178 10.19 -1.35 14.37
C LYS A 178 10.42 -2.83 14.66
N GLN A 179 9.72 -3.41 15.64
CA GLN A 179 9.94 -4.77 16.12
C GLN A 179 8.82 -5.74 15.75
N MET A 180 7.70 -5.22 15.25
CA MET A 180 6.54 -6.02 14.91
C MET A 180 6.36 -6.08 13.40
N LYS A 181 6.24 -7.31 12.89
CA LYS A 181 5.98 -7.53 11.47
C LYS A 181 4.61 -6.98 11.09
N TYR A 182 4.60 -6.22 10.00
CA TYR A 182 3.44 -5.67 9.35
C TYR A 182 3.05 -6.54 8.15
N GLN A 183 1.82 -7.04 8.17
CA GLN A 183 1.25 -7.89 7.12
C GLN A 183 0.19 -7.11 6.34
N THR A 184 0.47 -6.86 5.06
CA THR A 184 -0.38 -6.03 4.20
C THR A 184 -0.49 -6.57 2.78
N LYS A 185 -1.23 -5.86 1.93
CA LYS A 185 -1.38 -6.16 0.51
C LYS A 185 -1.20 -4.90 -0.32
N PHE A 186 -0.54 -5.05 -1.45
CA PHE A 186 -0.42 -4.00 -2.45
C PHE A 186 -1.07 -4.43 -3.75
N ASN A 187 -1.69 -3.47 -4.43
CA ASN A 187 -2.09 -3.60 -5.80
C ASN A 187 -1.08 -2.86 -6.69
N THR A 188 -0.71 -3.49 -7.80
CA THR A 188 0.19 -2.93 -8.80
C THR A 188 -0.49 -3.04 -10.17
N ASP A 189 -0.75 -1.90 -10.81
CA ASP A 189 -1.48 -1.82 -12.07
C ASP A 189 -0.52 -1.83 -13.26
N LEU A 190 -0.67 -2.84 -14.11
CA LEU A 190 0.00 -3.01 -15.39
C LEU A 190 -0.98 -2.62 -16.51
N ILE A 191 -0.62 -1.63 -17.32
CA ILE A 191 -1.49 -1.06 -18.34
C ILE A 191 -0.87 -1.24 -19.73
N TYR A 192 -1.72 -1.62 -20.68
CA TYR A 192 -1.43 -1.61 -22.10
C TYR A 192 -2.32 -0.57 -22.78
N VAL A 193 -1.71 0.34 -23.54
CA VAL A 193 -2.41 1.38 -24.30
C VAL A 193 -2.68 0.86 -25.71
N GLN A 194 -3.96 0.76 -26.07
CA GLN A 194 -4.41 0.29 -27.38
C GLN A 194 -4.59 1.43 -28.37
N ASP A 195 -5.08 2.58 -27.90
CA ASP A 195 -5.46 3.70 -28.75
C ASP A 195 -5.07 5.01 -28.05
N VAL A 196 -3.98 5.62 -28.50
CA VAL A 196 -3.44 6.86 -27.94
C VAL A 196 -4.34 8.06 -28.28
N ASP A 197 -5.04 8.02 -29.41
CA ASP A 197 -5.92 9.11 -29.84
C ASP A 197 -7.16 9.24 -28.97
N LYS A 198 -7.60 8.13 -28.34
CA LYS A 198 -8.69 8.13 -27.35
C LYS A 198 -8.26 8.56 -25.95
N MET A 199 -6.95 8.70 -25.67
CA MET A 199 -6.45 9.15 -24.36
C MET A 199 -6.28 10.67 -24.25
N LYS A 200 -6.56 11.45 -25.31
CA LYS A 200 -6.35 12.91 -25.35
C LYS A 200 -7.03 13.68 -24.20
N ASN A 201 -8.18 13.22 -23.73
CA ASN A 201 -8.90 13.91 -22.65
C ASN A 201 -8.27 13.75 -21.24
N ASP A 202 -7.42 12.74 -21.02
CA ASP A 202 -6.75 12.50 -19.72
C ASP A 202 -5.23 12.84 -19.76
N TYR A 203 -4.66 13.07 -20.95
CA TYR A 203 -3.20 13.11 -21.21
C TYR A 203 -2.73 14.32 -22.04
N ASP A 204 -3.54 15.38 -22.18
CA ASP A 204 -3.32 16.49 -23.13
C ASP A 204 -2.05 17.35 -22.88
N ASP A 205 -1.31 17.15 -21.78
CA ASP A 205 -0.05 17.88 -21.49
C ASP A 205 1.22 17.00 -21.44
N ALA A 206 1.11 15.68 -21.64
CA ALA A 206 2.22 14.74 -21.33
C ALA A 206 2.90 14.08 -22.54
N LEU A 207 2.37 14.23 -23.76
CA LEU A 207 2.92 13.61 -24.98
C LEU A 207 3.48 14.62 -25.99
N ALA A 208 3.97 15.77 -25.53
CA ALA A 208 5.06 16.43 -26.23
C ALA A 208 6.32 15.55 -26.05
N VAL A 209 6.43 14.48 -26.84
CA VAL A 209 7.65 13.68 -26.91
C VAL A 209 8.74 14.62 -27.39
N THR A 210 9.60 15.09 -26.49
CA THR A 210 10.72 15.95 -26.88
C THR A 210 11.83 15.05 -27.40
N CYS A 211 12.45 15.46 -28.50
CA CYS A 211 13.57 14.74 -29.06
C CYS A 211 14.70 14.69 -28.02
N PRO A 212 15.17 13.50 -27.59
CA PRO A 212 16.22 13.39 -26.58
C PRO A 212 17.57 13.98 -27.03
N ASN A 213 17.75 14.18 -28.35
CA ASN A 213 18.97 14.75 -28.90
C ASN A 213 18.96 16.29 -28.99
N CYS A 214 17.79 16.93 -29.19
CA CYS A 214 17.75 18.38 -29.44
C CYS A 214 16.65 19.14 -28.69
N GLY A 215 15.80 18.44 -27.93
CA GLY A 215 14.70 19.03 -27.16
C GLY A 215 13.49 19.49 -28.00
N ALA A 216 13.54 19.35 -29.32
CA ALA A 216 12.43 19.76 -30.19
C ALA A 216 11.17 18.89 -29.96
N PRO A 217 9.96 19.47 -30.00
CA PRO A 217 8.72 18.71 -29.87
C PRO A 217 8.54 17.81 -31.10
N ILE A 218 8.27 16.52 -30.87
CA ILE A 218 8.00 15.54 -31.92
C ILE A 218 6.50 15.55 -32.19
N PRO A 219 6.05 15.92 -33.41
CA PRO A 219 4.64 16.18 -33.69
C PRO A 219 3.77 14.92 -33.73
N MET A 220 4.33 13.71 -33.84
CA MET A 220 3.55 12.45 -33.90
C MET A 220 4.32 11.22 -33.37
N LEU A 221 3.60 10.31 -32.71
CA LEU A 221 4.06 8.95 -32.46
C LEU A 221 4.09 8.17 -33.78
N GLY A 222 5.27 7.67 -34.17
CA GLY A 222 5.51 7.01 -35.47
C GLY A 222 6.53 7.72 -36.38
N ALA A 223 7.03 8.89 -35.98
CA ALA A 223 8.17 9.52 -36.65
C ALA A 223 9.45 8.73 -36.33
N LYS A 224 10.09 8.12 -37.34
CA LYS A 224 11.35 7.37 -37.17
C LYS A 224 12.58 8.27 -37.06
N HIS A 225 12.46 9.55 -37.42
CA HIS A 225 13.53 10.54 -37.39
C HIS A 225 12.98 11.90 -36.97
N CYS A 226 13.76 12.66 -36.18
CA CYS A 226 13.41 14.01 -35.77
C CYS A 226 13.51 14.98 -36.95
N GLU A 227 12.46 15.73 -37.23
CA GLU A 227 12.43 16.73 -38.31
C GLU A 227 13.42 17.88 -38.11
N TYR A 228 13.84 18.13 -36.87
CA TYR A 228 14.73 19.24 -36.52
C TYR A 228 16.22 18.86 -36.56
N CYS A 229 16.60 17.72 -35.96
CA CYS A 229 18.01 17.31 -35.87
C CYS A 229 18.36 16.07 -36.70
N GLY A 230 17.38 15.43 -37.35
CA GLY A 230 17.59 14.25 -38.19
C GLY A 230 17.91 12.95 -37.45
N CYS A 231 18.07 12.97 -36.13
CA CYS A 231 18.35 11.75 -35.37
C CYS A 231 17.18 10.78 -35.42
N ALA A 232 17.51 9.49 -35.52
CA ALA A 232 16.52 8.43 -35.41
C ALA A 232 15.82 8.53 -34.05
N ILE A 233 14.50 8.69 -34.09
CA ILE A 233 13.66 8.62 -32.91
C ILE A 233 13.38 7.14 -32.72
N ILE A 234 13.86 6.60 -31.61
CA ILE A 234 13.44 5.28 -31.16
C ILE A 234 11.97 5.46 -30.79
N GLU A 235 11.07 4.88 -31.60
CA GLU A 235 9.66 4.79 -31.25
C GLU A 235 9.60 4.18 -29.84
N LEU A 236 9.23 4.99 -28.84
CA LEU A 236 8.78 4.46 -27.57
C LEU A 236 7.58 3.61 -27.92
N ASN A 237 7.72 2.30 -27.76
CA ASN A 237 6.66 1.36 -28.03
C ASN A 237 5.50 1.63 -27.06
N ILE A 238 4.61 2.54 -27.43
CA ILE A 238 3.35 2.84 -26.75
C ILE A 238 2.41 1.63 -26.71
N HIS A 239 2.69 0.60 -27.50
CA HIS A 239 2.07 -0.72 -27.47
C HIS A 239 2.90 -1.70 -26.64
N ALA A 240 3.38 -1.25 -25.47
CA ALA A 240 4.06 -2.08 -24.50
C ALA A 240 3.39 -1.96 -23.13
N TRP A 241 3.45 -3.06 -22.37
CA TRP A 241 2.98 -3.10 -21.00
C TRP A 241 3.87 -2.24 -20.11
N ALA A 242 3.27 -1.31 -19.36
CA ALA A 242 3.97 -0.50 -18.38
C ALA A 242 3.21 -0.43 -17.05
N PHE A 243 3.95 -0.38 -15.94
CA PHE A 243 3.38 -0.23 -14.60
C PHE A 243 3.06 1.23 -14.32
N HIS A 244 1.83 1.53 -13.92
CA HIS A 244 1.35 2.92 -13.81
C HIS A 244 1.02 3.33 -12.37
N HIS A 245 0.72 2.38 -11.50
CA HIS A 245 0.21 2.70 -10.18
C HIS A 245 0.52 1.58 -9.17
N VAL A 246 0.91 1.98 -7.96
CA VAL A 246 1.12 1.09 -6.81
C VAL A 246 0.31 1.63 -5.64
N GLU A 247 -0.54 0.80 -5.03
CA GLU A 247 -1.42 1.22 -3.94
C GLU A 247 -1.47 0.17 -2.84
N GLU A 248 -1.40 0.62 -1.59
CA GLU A 248 -1.66 -0.25 -0.44
C GLU A 248 -3.16 -0.48 -0.22
N ILE A 249 -3.55 -1.73 -0.04
CA ILE A 249 -4.93 -2.11 0.25
C ILE A 249 -5.16 -2.16 1.75
N THR A 250 -5.54 -1.01 2.32
CA THR A 250 -5.99 -0.89 3.70
C THR A 250 -7.51 -1.03 3.81
N ALA A 251 -8.05 -1.26 5.01
CA ALA A 251 -9.49 -1.36 5.21
C ALA A 251 -10.29 -0.12 4.74
N ARG A 252 -9.63 1.04 4.60
CA ARG A 252 -10.21 2.28 4.06
C ARG A 252 -10.28 2.32 2.53
N SER A 253 -9.35 1.71 1.80
CA SER A 253 -9.34 1.80 0.32
C SER A 253 -10.47 0.98 -0.33
N ASN A 254 -11.02 -0.01 0.37
CA ASN A 254 -12.23 -0.73 -0.07
C ASN A 254 -13.52 0.10 -0.04
N ALA A 255 -13.54 1.26 0.64
CA ALA A 255 -14.74 2.09 0.75
C ALA A 255 -14.90 3.11 -0.40
N LEU A 256 -13.90 3.23 -1.28
CA LEU A 256 -13.83 4.22 -2.36
C LEU A 256 -13.80 3.60 -3.77
N ARG A 257 -14.05 2.29 -3.91
CA ARG A 257 -14.15 1.61 -5.21
C ARG A 257 -15.51 0.96 -5.41
#